data_AF-J3LCZ4-F1
#
_entry.id   AF-J3LCZ4-F1
#
_cell.length_a   1.000
_cell.length_b   1.000
_cell.length_c   1.000
_cell.angle_alpha   90.00
_cell.angle_beta   90.00
_cell.angle_gamma   90.00
#
_symmetry.space_group_name_H-M   'P 1'
#
loop_
_entity.id
_entity.type
_entity.pdbx_description
1 polymer ?
#
loop_
_entity_poly.entity_id
_entity_poly.type
_entity_poly.pdbx_seq_one_letter_code
_entity_poly.pdbx_strand_id
1 'polypeptide(L)'
;MAAIGFSLLLAAAALLAMWCSDHCSGGFVVASDPSPLQDLCVADRSFPVRVNSVASCKDTKDVATDDFFFSGLHVAGNATSKQGSAVTAVNVA
;
A
#
# COMPACT_ATOMS: atom_id res chain seq x y z
N MET A 1 25.92 44.70 28.78
CA MET A 1 26.56 43.37 28.61
C MET A 1 25.58 42.22 28.87
N ALA A 2 24.77 42.25 29.94
CA ALA A 2 23.75 41.21 30.22
C ALA A 2 22.65 41.05 29.14
N ALA A 3 22.15 42.16 28.58
CA ALA A 3 21.10 42.12 27.54
C ALA A 3 21.55 41.52 26.20
N ILE A 4 22.84 41.67 25.87
CA ILE A 4 23.44 41.11 24.65
C ILE A 4 23.62 39.59 24.80
N GLY A 5 24.02 39.14 25.99
CA GLY A 5 24.11 37.71 26.32
C GLY A 5 22.76 36.99 26.27
N PHE A 6 21.70 37.61 26.80
CA PHE A 6 20.34 37.05 26.75
C PHE A 6 19.78 36.97 25.32
N SER A 7 20.06 37.97 24.49
CA SER A 7 19.67 37.99 23.08
C SER A 7 20.40 36.93 22.25
N LEU A 8 21.69 36.71 22.51
CA LEU A 8 22.49 35.62 21.90
C LEU A 8 21.98 34.24 22.32
N LEU A 9 21.59 34.07 23.58
CA LEU A 9 21.02 32.83 24.11
C LEU A 9 19.66 32.49 23.46
N LEU A 10 18.80 33.49 23.28
CA LEU A 10 17.52 33.34 22.58
C LEU A 10 17.72 33.01 21.09
N ALA A 11 18.67 33.65 20.42
CA ALA A 11 18.97 33.38 19.02
C ALA A 11 19.53 31.95 18.80
N ALA A 12 20.40 31.47 19.70
CA ALA A 12 20.95 30.11 19.65
C ALA A 12 19.87 29.04 19.89
N ALA A 13 18.93 29.29 20.81
CA ALA A 13 17.81 28.38 21.08
C ALA A 13 16.83 28.31 19.89
N ALA A 14 16.57 29.43 19.21
CA ALA A 14 15.73 29.48 18.02
C ALA A 14 16.36 28.73 16.82
N LEU A 15 17.69 28.82 16.65
CA LEU A 15 18.42 28.09 15.61
C LEU A 15 18.43 26.57 15.86
N LEU A 16 18.51 26.12 17.11
CA LEU A 16 18.40 24.69 17.46
C LEU A 16 16.99 24.13 17.22
N ALA A 17 15.94 24.91 17.51
CA ALA A 17 14.55 24.49 17.26
C ALA A 17 14.21 24.42 15.77
N MET A 18 14.90 25.20 14.94
CA MET A 18 14.78 25.16 13.48
C MET A 18 15.31 23.85 12.88
N TRP A 19 16.27 23.18 13.54
CA TRP A 19 16.80 21.89 13.08
C TRP A 19 15.92 20.68 13.41
N CYS A 20 14.90 20.83 14.26
CA CYS A 20 13.93 19.76 14.51
C CYS A 20 12.83 19.68 13.45
N SER A 21 12.68 20.71 12.60
CA SER A 21 11.67 20.71 11.52
C SER A 21 12.17 20.02 10.25
N ASP A 22 13.48 19.99 10.01
CA ASP A 22 14.10 19.32 8.85
C ASP A 22 14.51 17.86 9.13
N HIS A 23 14.30 17.37 10.36
CA HIS A 23 14.55 15.99 10.75
C HIS A 23 13.28 15.27 11.23
N CYS A 24 12.14 15.56 10.61
CA CYS A 24 11.17 14.50 10.40
C CYS A 24 11.67 13.63 9.24
N SER A 25 12.68 12.78 9.51
CA SER A 25 12.89 11.57 8.70
C SER A 25 11.69 10.63 8.94
N GLY A 26 10.52 11.06 8.46
CA GLY A 26 9.44 10.16 8.09
C GLY A 26 9.96 9.36 6.92
N GLY A 27 10.59 8.22 7.22
CA GLY A 27 11.03 7.29 6.20
C GLY A 27 9.88 7.02 5.24
N PHE A 28 10.14 7.15 3.95
CA PHE A 28 9.20 6.74 2.92
C PHE A 28 8.87 5.26 3.15
N VAL A 29 7.67 4.98 3.67
CA VAL A 29 7.20 3.61 3.86
C VAL A 29 6.75 3.11 2.49
N VAL A 30 7.61 2.34 1.84
CA VAL A 30 7.24 1.59 0.65
C VAL A 30 6.55 0.33 1.11
N ALA A 31 5.26 0.23 0.82
CA ALA A 31 4.53 -1.03 0.91
C ALA A 31 4.46 -1.64 -0.49
N SER A 32 4.95 -2.87 -0.59
CA SER A 32 4.85 -3.70 -1.80
C SER A 32 4.37 -5.08 -1.39
N ASP A 33 3.74 -5.79 -2.32
CA ASP A 33 3.38 -7.20 -2.11
C ASP A 33 4.66 -8.04 -1.91
N PRO A 34 4.64 -9.04 -1.00
CA PRO A 34 5.78 -9.93 -0.82
C PRO A 34 6.15 -10.65 -2.12
N SER A 35 7.45 -10.88 -2.33
CA SER A 35 7.91 -11.70 -3.45
C SER A 35 7.27 -13.09 -3.41
N PRO A 36 6.83 -13.65 -4.55
CA PRO A 36 6.28 -14.99 -4.60
C PRO A 36 7.34 -16.01 -4.16
N LEU A 37 6.95 -16.98 -3.32
CA LEU A 37 7.83 -18.03 -2.82
C LEU A 37 7.88 -19.26 -3.75
N GLN A 38 6.94 -19.37 -4.68
CA GLN A 38 6.72 -20.51 -5.56
C GLN A 38 6.15 -20.02 -6.90
N ASP A 39 6.18 -20.87 -7.92
CA ASP A 39 5.81 -20.49 -9.29
C ASP A 39 4.34 -20.00 -9.40
N LEU A 40 3.45 -20.59 -8.60
CA LEU A 40 2.03 -20.25 -8.60
C LEU A 40 1.41 -20.35 -7.20
N CYS A 41 0.49 -19.44 -6.90
CA CYS A 41 -0.41 -19.48 -5.75
C CYS A 41 -1.74 -18.88 -6.19
N VAL A 42 -2.68 -19.74 -6.60
CA VAL A 42 -4.06 -19.33 -6.86
C VAL A 42 -4.78 -19.26 -5.53
N ALA A 43 -5.40 -18.12 -5.22
CA ALA A 43 -6.15 -17.97 -3.97
C ALA A 43 -7.38 -18.87 -3.94
N ASP A 44 -7.48 -19.73 -2.93
CA ASP A 44 -8.65 -20.56 -2.67
C ASP A 44 -9.63 -19.84 -1.74
N ARG A 45 -10.66 -19.24 -2.33
CA ARG A 45 -11.72 -18.53 -1.60
C ARG A 45 -12.58 -19.44 -0.72
N SER A 46 -12.51 -20.75 -0.92
CA SER A 46 -13.24 -21.73 -0.10
C SER A 46 -12.45 -22.13 1.16
N PHE A 47 -11.17 -21.74 1.24
CA PHE A 47 -10.32 -22.13 2.34
C PHE A 47 -10.78 -21.47 3.66
N PRO A 48 -10.89 -22.22 4.76
CA PRO A 48 -11.45 -21.71 6.02
C PRO A 48 -10.54 -20.70 6.73
N VAL A 49 -9.27 -20.62 6.34
CA VAL A 49 -8.25 -19.75 6.95
C VAL A 49 -7.79 -18.71 5.94
N ARG A 50 -7.66 -17.46 6.39
CA ARG A 50 -7.06 -16.37 5.61
C ARG A 50 -5.74 -15.99 6.25
N VAL A 51 -4.67 -15.93 5.44
CA VAL A 51 -3.34 -15.52 5.87
C VAL A 51 -3.02 -14.17 5.24
N ASN A 52 -2.55 -13.20 6.03
CA ASN A 52 -2.17 -11.87 5.54
C ASN A 52 -3.22 -11.23 4.61
N SER A 53 -4.50 -11.31 4.99
CA SER A 53 -5.68 -10.80 4.25
C SER A 53 -6.06 -11.49 2.94
N VAL A 54 -5.28 -12.45 2.44
CA VAL A 54 -5.60 -13.26 1.24
C VAL A 54 -6.07 -14.67 1.66
N ALA A 55 -6.92 -15.28 0.84
CA ALA A 55 -7.26 -16.70 0.99
C ALA A 55 -5.99 -17.57 0.84
N SER A 56 -5.91 -18.71 1.52
CA SER A 56 -4.78 -19.62 1.35
C SER A 56 -4.67 -20.10 -0.10
N CYS A 57 -3.47 -20.51 -0.53
CA CYS A 57 -3.28 -21.05 -1.87
C CYS A 57 -4.04 -22.38 -2.04
N LYS A 58 -4.65 -22.56 -3.20
CA LYS A 58 -5.23 -23.83 -3.66
C LYS A 58 -4.12 -24.91 -3.79
N ASP A 59 -4.47 -26.18 -3.63
CA ASP A 59 -3.53 -27.28 -3.91
C ASP A 59 -3.21 -27.32 -5.41
N THR A 60 -1.95 -27.58 -5.77
CA THR A 60 -1.49 -27.62 -7.16
C THR A 60 -2.28 -28.60 -8.03
N LYS A 61 -2.86 -29.65 -7.44
CA LYS A 61 -3.70 -30.64 -8.13
C LYS A 61 -5.04 -30.05 -8.58
N ASP A 62 -5.54 -29.07 -7.84
CA ASP A 62 -6.85 -28.47 -8.06
C ASP A 62 -6.75 -27.18 -8.88
N VAL A 63 -5.54 -26.67 -9.11
CA VAL A 63 -5.29 -25.52 -9.99
C VAL A 63 -5.58 -25.90 -11.44
N ALA A 64 -6.43 -25.10 -12.09
CA ALA A 64 -6.86 -25.30 -13.46
C ALA A 64 -6.57 -24.08 -14.33
N THR A 65 -6.70 -24.23 -15.65
CA THR A 65 -6.37 -23.15 -16.60
C THR A 65 -7.29 -21.94 -16.46
N ASP A 66 -8.52 -22.16 -16.02
CA ASP A 66 -9.50 -21.09 -15.76
C ASP A 66 -9.10 -20.21 -14.57
N ASP A 67 -8.31 -20.71 -13.62
CA ASP A 67 -7.82 -19.92 -12.48
C ASP A 67 -6.88 -18.76 -12.92
N PHE A 68 -6.33 -18.81 -14.14
CA PHE A 68 -5.42 -17.80 -14.70
C PHE A 68 -6.07 -16.92 -15.77
N PHE A 69 -7.35 -17.13 -16.07
CA PHE A 69 -8.03 -16.41 -17.15
C PHE A 69 -9.17 -15.54 -16.60
N PHE A 70 -9.08 -14.23 -16.83
CA PHE A 70 -10.16 -13.29 -16.56
C PHE A 70 -10.72 -12.72 -17.86
N SER A 71 -12.04 -12.77 -18.02
CA SER A 71 -12.74 -12.25 -19.20
C SER A 71 -13.76 -11.17 -18.81
N GLY A 72 -14.37 -10.52 -19.82
CA GLY A 72 -15.39 -9.49 -19.60
C GLY A 72 -14.86 -8.06 -19.50
N LEU A 73 -13.53 -7.85 -19.40
CA LEU A 73 -12.95 -6.49 -19.39
C LEU A 73 -13.09 -5.75 -20.74
N HIS A 74 -13.42 -6.47 -21.82
CA HIS A 74 -13.77 -5.88 -23.12
C HIS A 74 -15.16 -5.22 -23.13
N VAL A 75 -15.99 -5.49 -22.13
CA VAL A 75 -17.33 -4.91 -22.00
C VAL A 75 -17.23 -3.61 -21.22
N ALA A 76 -17.74 -2.52 -21.80
CA ALA A 76 -17.74 -1.22 -21.14
C ALA A 76 -18.63 -1.23 -19.89
N GLY A 77 -18.10 -0.74 -18.77
CA GLY A 77 -18.85 -0.56 -17.52
C GLY A 77 -19.81 0.63 -17.58
N ASN A 78 -20.82 0.63 -16.71
CA ASN A 78 -21.78 1.73 -16.60
C ASN A 78 -21.16 2.93 -15.86
N ALA A 79 -20.84 4.00 -16.59
CA ALA A 79 -20.19 5.20 -16.06
C ALA A 79 -21.16 6.31 -15.60
N THR A 80 -22.44 6.00 -15.36
CA THR A 80 -23.45 6.99 -14.88
C THR A 80 -23.27 7.38 -13.40
N SER A 81 -22.13 7.02 -12.79
CA SER A 81 -21.78 7.42 -11.43
C SER A 81 -21.48 8.93 -11.35
N LYS A 82 -21.52 9.53 -10.16
CA LYS A 82 -21.15 10.95 -9.96
C LYS A 82 -19.72 11.26 -10.42
N GLN A 83 -18.85 10.25 -10.41
CA GLN A 83 -17.45 10.35 -10.82
C GLN A 83 -17.30 10.25 -12.34
N GLY A 84 -18.35 9.86 -13.08
CA GLY A 84 -18.29 9.67 -14.53
C GLY A 84 -17.41 8.50 -14.96
N SER A 85 -17.14 7.56 -14.05
CA SER A 85 -16.24 6.42 -14.26
C SER A 85 -16.86 5.12 -13.75
N ALA A 86 -16.47 4.03 -14.39
CA ALA A 86 -16.86 2.67 -14.05
C ALA A 86 -15.59 1.81 -13.91
N VAL A 87 -15.31 1.36 -12.69
CA VAL A 87 -14.17 0.50 -12.39
C VAL A 87 -14.62 -0.95 -12.34
N THR A 88 -14.11 -1.77 -13.25
CA THR A 88 -14.23 -3.23 -13.19
C THR A 88 -12.97 -3.79 -12.52
N ALA A 89 -13.03 -4.01 -11.21
CA ALA A 89 -11.88 -4.47 -10.45
C ALA A 89 -11.52 -5.92 -10.77
N VAL A 90 -10.22 -6.18 -10.99
CA VAL A 90 -9.65 -7.52 -11.17
C VAL A 90 -8.51 -7.67 -10.16
N ASN A 91 -8.81 -8.27 -9.02
CA ASN A 91 -7.85 -8.46 -7.93
C ASN A 91 -8.02 -9.86 -7.29
N VAL A 92 -7.08 -10.21 -6.42
CA VAL A 92 -6.99 -11.54 -5.76
C VAL A 92 -7.71 -11.53 -4.39
N ALA A 93 -8.80 -10.75 -4.25
CA ALA A 93 -9.54 -10.62 -2.98
C ALA A 93 -10.23 -11.91 -2.53
#